data_AF-A0A957P4T2-F1
#
_entry.id   AF-A0A957P4T2-F1
#
_cell.length_a   1.000
_cell.length_b   1.000
_cell.length_c   1.000
_cell.angle_alpha   90.00
_cell.angle_beta   90.00
_cell.angle_gamma   90.00
#
_symmetry.space_group_name_H-M   'P 1'
#
loop_
_entity.id
_entity.type
_entity.pdbx_description
1 polymer ?
#
loop_
_entity_poly.entity_id
_entity_poly.type
_entity_poly.pdbx_seq_one_letter_code
_entity_poly.pdbx_strand_id
1 'polypeptide(L)' 'HDLAASPEHVDTRARFDAELRKLLDPEATDARAKADQHAKVERFGGEDAVLRRGFFVNSPTPGEDPGFQKL' A
#
# COMPACT_ATOMS: atom_id res chain seq x y z
N HIS A 1 -17.95 0.14 14.36
CA HIS A 1 -17.73 -1.03 15.24
C HIS A 1 -17.06 -2.10 14.39
N ASP A 2 -15.83 -2.50 14.69
CA ASP A 2 -15.14 -3.58 13.95
C ASP A 2 -15.68 -4.95 14.43
N LEU A 3 -16.08 -5.80 13.49
CA LEU A 3 -16.66 -7.12 13.75
C LEU A 3 -15.66 -8.25 13.54
N ALA A 4 -14.47 -7.96 13.01
CA ALA A 4 -13.47 -8.98 12.73
C ALA A 4 -13.01 -9.69 14.02
N ALA A 5 -12.93 -9.00 15.15
CA ALA A 5 -12.55 -9.63 16.41
C ALA A 5 -13.71 -10.35 17.12
N SER A 6 -14.96 -10.22 16.64
CA SER A 6 -16.13 -10.79 17.32
C SER A 6 -16.19 -12.32 17.15
N PRO A 7 -16.32 -13.09 18.25
CA PRO A 7 -16.53 -14.53 18.18
C PRO A 7 -17.79 -14.94 17.40
N GLU A 8 -18.83 -14.10 17.42
CA GLU A 8 -20.09 -14.35 16.70
C GLU A 8 -19.93 -14.36 15.17
N HIS A 9 -18.81 -13.84 14.66
CA HIS A 9 -18.58 -13.63 13.23
C HIS A 9 -17.45 -14.50 12.65
N VAL A 10 -16.96 -15.50 13.40
CA VAL A 10 -15.84 -16.37 12.99
C VAL A 10 -16.12 -17.08 11.66
N ASP A 11 -17.30 -17.67 11.49
CA ASP A 11 -17.65 -18.38 10.25
C ASP A 11 -17.74 -17.44 9.04
N THR A 12 -18.24 -16.22 9.26
CA THR A 12 -18.30 -15.20 8.21
C THR A 12 -16.90 -14.76 7.79
N ARG A 13 -15.98 -14.59 8.75
CA ARG A 13 -14.57 -14.29 8.46
C ARG A 13 -13.90 -15.41 7.68
N ALA A 14 -14.07 -16.66 8.12
CA ALA A 14 -13.50 -17.82 7.44
C ALA A 14 -14.01 -17.93 5.99
N ARG A 15 -15.30 -17.65 5.77
CA ARG A 15 -15.88 -17.61 4.42
C ARG A 15 -15.23 -16.54 3.54
N PHE A 16 -15.12 -15.30 4.03
CA PHE A 16 -14.50 -14.23 3.25
C PHE A 16 -13.01 -14.44 2.99
N ASP A 17 -12.30 -15.02 3.96
CA ASP A 17 -10.91 -15.41 3.82
C ASP A 17 -10.73 -16.49 2.72
N ALA A 18 -11.61 -17.49 2.68
CA ALA A 18 -11.62 -18.49 1.62
C ALA A 18 -11.94 -17.87 0.24
N GLU A 19 -12.90 -16.95 0.15
CA GLU A 19 -13.20 -16.24 -1.10
C GLU A 19 -12.03 -15.37 -1.57
N LEU A 20 -11.35 -14.66 -0.66
CA LEU A 20 -10.14 -13.89 -0.98
C LEU A 20 -9.06 -14.80 -1.57
N ARG A 21 -8.82 -15.96 -0.95
CA ARG A 21 -7.81 -16.93 -1.40
C ARG A 21 -8.12 -17.61 -2.74
N LYS A 22 -9.37 -17.54 -3.21
CA LYS A 22 -9.73 -17.92 -4.59
C LYS A 22 -9.32 -16.86 -5.62
N LEU A 23 -9.24 -15.59 -5.20
CA LEU A 23 -8.89 -14.48 -6.08
C LEU A 23 -7.37 -14.28 -6.18
N LEU A 24 -6.66 -14.44 -5.07
CA LEU A 24 -5.22 -14.24 -4.98
C LEU A 24 -4.59 -14.98 -3.79
N ASP A 25 -3.27 -15.10 -3.80
CA ASP A 25 -2.46 -15.42 -2.62
C ASP A 25 -2.09 -14.09 -1.91
N PRO A 26 -2.63 -13.80 -0.70
CA PRO A 26 -2.37 -12.55 0.00
C PRO A 26 -0.89 -12.32 0.31
N GLU A 27 -0.21 -13.37 0.79
CA GLU A 27 1.18 -13.33 1.21
C GLU A 27 2.11 -13.11 0.01
N ALA A 28 1.88 -13.81 -1.10
CA ALA A 28 2.65 -13.61 -2.33
C ALA A 28 2.40 -12.23 -2.97
N THR A 29 1.16 -11.73 -2.88
CA THR A 29 0.80 -10.40 -3.41
C THR A 29 1.47 -9.28 -2.61
N ASP A 30 1.47 -9.38 -1.28
CA ASP A 30 2.17 -8.43 -0.40
C ASP A 30 3.69 -8.43 -0.66
N ALA A 31 4.29 -9.62 -0.76
CA ALA A 31 5.72 -9.74 -1.06
C ALA A 31 6.09 -9.09 -2.40
N ARG A 32 5.29 -9.32 -3.45
CA ARG A 32 5.47 -8.68 -4.76
C ARG A 32 5.36 -7.17 -4.68
N ALA A 33 4.32 -6.66 -4.01
CA ALA A 33 4.11 -5.22 -3.88
C ALA A 33 5.29 -4.53 -3.18
N LYS A 34 5.83 -5.14 -2.13
CA LYS A 34 7.01 -4.64 -1.42
C LYS A 34 8.28 -4.69 -2.27
N ALA A 35 8.48 -5.77 -3.03
CA ALA A 35 9.60 -5.87 -3.95
C ALA A 35 9.53 -4.77 -5.05
N ASP A 36 8.35 -4.51 -5.59
CA ASP A 36 8.14 -3.45 -6.59
C ASP A 36 8.39 -2.06 -6.00
N GLN A 37 7.93 -1.81 -4.77
CA GLN A 37 8.20 -0.57 -4.05
C GLN A 37 9.71 -0.37 -3.84
N HIS A 38 10.43 -1.42 -3.40
CA HIS A 38 11.88 -1.37 -3.23
C HIS A 38 12.59 -1.09 -4.55
N ALA A 39 12.25 -1.81 -5.62
CA ALA A 39 12.83 -1.57 -6.95
C ALA A 39 12.57 -0.14 -7.45
N LYS A 40 11.40 0.43 -7.12
CA LYS A 40 11.08 1.83 -7.43
C LYS A 40 11.97 2.80 -6.65
N VAL A 41 12.16 2.59 -5.35
CA VAL A 41 13.06 3.41 -4.51
C VAL A 41 14.48 3.38 -5.07
N GLU A 42 15.01 2.19 -5.37
CA GLU A 42 16.35 2.03 -5.95
C GLU A 42 16.49 2.76 -7.28
N ARG A 43 15.49 2.63 -8.17
CA ARG A 43 15.45 3.36 -9.44
C ARG A 43 15.49 4.88 -9.27
N PHE A 44 15.00 5.41 -8.14
CA PHE A 44 15.02 6.84 -7.83
C PHE A 44 16.23 7.28 -6.99
N GLY A 45 17.26 6.44 -6.87
CA GLY A 45 18.52 6.79 -6.20
C GLY A 45 18.57 6.39 -4.72
N GLY A 46 17.73 5.44 -4.31
CA GLY A 46 17.67 4.92 -2.95
C GLY A 46 16.80 5.75 -2.01
N GLU A 47 16.59 5.23 -0.81
CA GLU A 47 15.69 5.78 0.21
C GLU A 47 15.99 7.25 0.50
N ASP A 48 17.25 7.55 0.78
CA ASP A 48 17.79 8.88 1.03
C ASP A 48 17.41 9.92 -0.04
N ALA A 49 17.50 9.56 -1.32
CA ALA A 49 17.16 10.44 -2.43
C ALA A 49 15.65 10.68 -2.50
N VAL A 50 14.85 9.64 -2.27
CA VAL A 50 13.39 9.71 -2.24
C VAL A 50 12.90 10.57 -1.07
N LEU A 51 13.44 10.40 0.14
CA LEU A 51 13.04 11.20 1.31
C LEU A 51 13.42 12.67 1.13
N ARG A 52 14.63 12.96 0.60
CA ARG A 52 15.07 14.34 0.32
C ARG A 52 14.21 15.04 -0.73
N ARG A 53 13.69 14.29 -1.71
CA ARG A 53 12.79 14.83 -2.74
C ARG A 53 11.47 15.35 -2.16
N GLY A 54 11.03 14.82 -1.02
CA GLY A 54 9.78 15.20 -0.38
C GLY A 54 8.54 14.55 -1.03
N PHE A 55 7.36 14.84 -0.49
CA PHE A 55 6.07 14.31 -0.89
C PHE A 55 5.05 15.43 -1.12
N PHE A 56 4.09 15.26 -2.02
CA PHE A 56 2.98 16.21 -2.19
C PHE A 56 1.74 15.67 -1.48
N VAL A 57 1.03 16.55 -0.78
CA VAL A 57 -0.16 16.18 0.02
C VAL A 57 -1.39 15.99 -0.87
N ASN A 58 -1.42 16.66 -2.01
CA ASN A 58 -2.47 16.59 -3.02
C ASN A 58 -1.87 16.41 -4.41
N SER A 59 -2.59 15.72 -5.29
CA SER A 59 -2.27 15.75 -6.72
C SER A 59 -2.46 17.19 -7.23
N PRO A 60 -1.47 17.77 -7.93
CA PRO A 60 -1.60 19.10 -8.50
C PRO A 60 -2.69 19.11 -9.57
N THR A 61 -3.43 20.22 -9.67
CA THR A 61 -4.39 20.44 -10.75
C THR A 61 -3.62 20.56 -12.08
N PRO A 62 -4.18 20.18 -13.24
CA PRO A 62 -3.49 20.39 -14.52
C PRO A 62 -3.03 21.86 -14.68
N GLY A 63 -1.72 22.05 -14.82
CA GLY A 63 -1.09 23.38 -14.96
C GLY A 63 -0.43 23.92 -13.68
N GLU A 64 -0.56 23.24 -12.54
CA GLU A 64 0.13 23.62 -11.31
C GLU A 64 1.40 22.78 -11.09
N ASP A 65 2.45 23.42 -10.58
CA ASP A 65 3.63 22.71 -10.13
C ASP A 65 3.33 21.92 -8.84
N PRO A 66 3.86 20.70 -8.68
CA PRO A 66 3.65 19.94 -7.45
C PRO A 66 4.38 20.60 -6.27
N GLY A 67 3.63 20.97 -5.24
CA GLY A 67 4.19 21.43 -3.97
C GLY A 67 4.73 20.25 -3.15
N PHE A 68 6.04 19.98 -3.26
CA PHE A 68 6.71 18.97 -2.43
C PHE A 68 6.96 19.51 -1.02
N GLN A 69 6.51 18.78 -0.01
CA GLN A 69 6.81 18.99 1.40
C GLN A 69 7.90 18.02 1.85
N LYS A 70 8.77 18.48 2.76
CA LYS A 70 9.78 17.64 3.38
C LYS A 70 9.13 16.79 4.47
N LEU A 71 9.67 15.60 4.69
CA LEU A 71 9.37 14.77 5.86
C LEU A 71 9.81 15.46 7.15
#